data_AF-A0A7J4PVV5-F1
#
_entry.id   AF-A0A7J4PVV5-F1
#
_cell.length_a   1.000
_cell.length_b   1.000
_cell.length_c   1.000
_cell.angle_alpha   90.00
_cell.angle_beta   90.00
_cell.angle_gamma   90.00
#
_symmetry.space_group_name_H-M   'P 1'
#
loop_
_entity.id
_entity.type
_entity.pdbx_description
1 polymer ?
#
loop_
_entity_poly.entity_id
_entity_poly.type
_entity_poly.pdbx_seq_one_letter_code
_entity_poly.pdbx_strand_id
1 'polypeptide(L)'
;MAERIAFRGKTQTELADLQMDSYLKMMTSRQRRCIKRNSMNYRNLIEKVKNYKEKGSQKPIRTHIREAVIRPDWVGMTFEVHDGKEFKRIVITANM
;
A
#
# COMPACT_ATOMS: atom_id res chain seq x y z
N MET A 1 -3.35 -20.99 -12.04
CA MET A 1 -1.89 -21.17 -12.05
C MET A 1 -1.29 -20.13 -12.99
N ALA A 2 -0.94 -18.95 -12.47
CA ALA A 2 -0.18 -17.91 -13.18
C ALA A 2 0.35 -16.88 -12.18
N GLU A 3 1.25 -17.29 -11.28
CA GLU A 3 1.96 -16.36 -10.40
C GLU A 3 3.30 -15.99 -11.03
N ARG A 4 3.28 -15.20 -12.09
CA ARG A 4 4.47 -14.53 -12.62
C ARG A 4 4.22 -13.05 -12.70
N ILE A 5 4.04 -12.45 -11.53
CA ILE A 5 4.09 -11.01 -11.37
C ILE A 5 5.20 -10.73 -10.37
N ALA A 6 6.36 -10.37 -10.90
CA ALA A 6 7.60 -10.29 -10.16
C ALA A 6 7.96 -8.83 -9.89
N PHE A 7 7.64 -8.30 -8.70
CA PHE A 7 8.27 -7.05 -8.27
C PHE A 7 9.73 -7.36 -7.94
N ARG A 8 10.65 -6.96 -8.82
CA ARG A 8 12.09 -7.24 -8.71
C ARG A 8 12.43 -8.72 -8.45
N GLY A 9 11.64 -9.63 -9.03
CA GLY A 9 11.87 -11.08 -8.91
C GLY A 9 11.08 -11.81 -7.82
N LYS A 10 10.26 -11.11 -7.02
CA LYS A 10 9.50 -11.73 -5.92
C LYS A 10 8.03 -11.97 -6.26
N THR A 11 7.49 -13.07 -5.74
CA THR A 11 6.08 -13.42 -5.90
C THR A 11 5.17 -12.56 -5.03
N GLN A 12 3.88 -12.53 -5.35
CA GLN A 12 2.88 -11.72 -4.63
C GLN A 12 2.74 -12.14 -3.15
N THR A 13 2.83 -13.44 -2.88
CA THR A 13 2.77 -14.03 -1.54
C THR A 13 4.02 -13.67 -0.74
N GLU A 14 5.20 -13.84 -1.33
CA GLU A 14 6.46 -13.43 -0.72
C GLU A 14 6.49 -11.93 -0.39
N LEU A 15 5.88 -11.09 -1.22
CA LEU A 15 5.86 -9.64 -0.97
C LEU A 15 5.11 -9.29 0.30
N ALA A 16 4.00 -9.97 0.58
CA ALA A 16 3.15 -9.71 1.74
C ALA A 16 3.85 -10.04 3.08
N ASP A 17 4.73 -11.04 3.08
CA ASP A 17 5.40 -11.52 4.30
C ASP A 17 6.72 -10.79 4.59
N LEU A 18 7.20 -9.93 3.68
CA LEU A 18 8.48 -9.25 3.86
C LEU A 18 8.43 -8.18 4.94
N GLN A 19 9.46 -8.23 5.78
CA GLN A 19 9.83 -7.13 6.67
C GLN A 19 10.07 -5.83 5.88
N MET A 20 9.55 -4.72 6.40
CA MET A 20 9.58 -3.40 5.76
C MET A 20 11.00 -2.95 5.39
N ASP A 21 12.00 -3.27 6.21
CA ASP A 21 13.40 -2.86 5.98
C ASP A 21 14.02 -3.52 4.73
N SER A 22 13.64 -4.76 4.45
CA SER A 22 14.07 -5.47 3.24
C SER A 22 13.39 -4.89 2.00
N TYR A 23 12.11 -4.52 2.12
CA TYR A 23 11.36 -3.88 1.04
C TYR A 23 11.90 -2.48 0.71
N LEU A 24 12.28 -1.70 1.72
CA LEU A 24 12.86 -0.36 1.54
C LEU A 24 14.13 -0.38 0.68
N LYS A 25 15.01 -1.38 0.85
CA LYS A 25 16.23 -1.53 0.03
C LYS A 25 15.92 -1.81 -1.44
N MET A 26 14.75 -2.38 -1.71
CA MET A 26 14.24 -2.72 -3.04
C MET A 26 13.44 -1.57 -3.67
N MET A 27 13.34 -0.40 -3.04
CA MET A 27 12.56 0.72 -3.59
C MET A 27 13.45 1.81 -4.19
N THR A 28 12.83 2.68 -5.00
CA THR A 28 13.49 3.88 -5.53
C THR A 28 13.78 4.90 -4.43
N SER A 29 14.72 5.81 -4.68
CA SER A 29 15.15 6.83 -3.71
C SER A 29 14.01 7.74 -3.23
N ARG A 30 13.04 8.07 -4.09
CA ARG A 30 11.86 8.88 -3.73
C ARG A 30 11.02 8.16 -2.66
N GLN A 31 10.69 6.90 -2.89
CA GLN A 31 9.83 6.11 -2.01
C GLN A 31 10.49 5.93 -0.63
N ARG A 32 11.80 5.62 -0.60
CA ARG A 32 12.60 5.56 0.63
C ARG A 32 12.54 6.88 1.42
N ARG A 33 12.69 8.02 0.74
CA ARG A 33 12.61 9.36 1.37
C ARG A 33 11.23 9.63 1.96
N CYS A 34 10.17 9.28 1.25
CA CYS A 34 8.79 9.47 1.72
C CYS A 34 8.52 8.71 3.01
N ILE A 35 8.91 7.43 3.06
CA ILE A 35 8.73 6.58 4.26
C ILE A 35 9.59 7.09 5.42
N LYS A 36 10.86 7.45 5.15
CA LYS A 36 11.76 7.97 6.20
C LYS A 36 11.26 9.29 6.79
N ARG A 37 10.66 10.17 5.98
CA ARG A 37 10.09 11.45 6.45
C ARG A 37 8.82 11.26 7.28
N ASN A 38 8.10 10.15 7.07
CA ASN A 38 6.89 9.74 7.80
C ASN A 38 5.94 10.91 8.14
N SER A 39 5.37 11.54 7.09
CA SER A 39 4.43 12.66 7.27
C SER A 39 3.23 12.29 8.14
N MET A 40 2.73 13.25 8.92
CA MET A 40 1.54 13.10 9.78
C MET A 40 0.35 12.47 9.04
N ASN A 41 0.11 12.91 7.80
CA ASN A 41 -0.98 12.39 6.97
C ASN A 41 -0.80 10.90 6.64
N TYR A 42 0.43 10.49 6.36
CA TYR A 42 0.77 9.10 6.06
C TYR A 42 0.59 8.20 7.29
N ARG A 43 0.96 8.69 8.48
CA ARG A 43 0.72 8.00 9.75
C ARG A 43 -0.77 7.75 10.00
N ASN A 44 -1.60 8.78 9.82
CA ASN A 44 -3.06 8.67 9.98
C ASN A 44 -3.66 7.63 9.01
N LEU A 45 -3.12 7.53 7.79
CA LEU A 45 -3.55 6.52 6.83
C LEU A 45 -3.16 5.10 7.30
N ILE A 46 -1.94 4.91 7.79
CA ILE A 46 -1.47 3.62 8.30
C ILE A 46 -2.32 3.16 9.48
N GLU A 47 -2.61 4.04 10.43
CA GLU A 47 -3.45 3.73 11.60
C GLU A 47 -4.87 3.35 11.17
N LYS A 48 -5.46 4.07 10.21
CA LYS A 48 -6.74 3.68 9.61
C LYS A 48 -6.68 2.30 8.99
N VAL A 49 -5.67 2.01 8.17
CA VAL A 49 -5.54 0.68 7.54
C VAL A 49 -5.38 -0.43 8.58
N LYS A 50 -4.59 -0.20 9.63
CA LYS A 50 -4.40 -1.15 10.74
C LYS A 50 -5.74 -1.46 11.43
N ASN A 51 -6.50 -0.43 11.78
CA ASN A 51 -7.81 -0.58 12.41
C ASN A 51 -8.81 -1.33 11.52
N TYR A 52 -8.74 -1.15 10.20
CA TYR A 52 -9.59 -1.89 9.25
C TYR A 52 -9.20 -3.37 9.16
N LYS A 53 -7.89 -3.66 9.16
CA LYS A 53 -7.35 -5.03 9.18
C LYS A 53 -7.77 -5.76 10.46
N GLU A 54 -7.69 -5.10 11.61
CA GLU A 54 -8.12 -5.65 12.90
C GLU A 54 -9.64 -5.88 12.98
N LYS A 55 -10.44 -5.02 12.34
CA LYS A 55 -11.91 -5.16 12.29
C LYS A 55 -12.41 -6.17 11.26
N GLY A 56 -11.54 -6.75 10.43
CA GLY A 56 -11.91 -7.73 9.40
C GLY A 56 -12.89 -7.21 8.33
N SER A 57 -13.11 -5.90 8.27
CA SER A 57 -14.07 -5.30 7.33
C SER A 57 -13.43 -5.12 5.97
N GLN A 58 -13.96 -5.81 4.94
CA GLN A 58 -13.60 -5.59 3.53
C GLN A 58 -14.17 -4.28 2.94
N LYS A 59 -14.53 -3.32 3.78
CA LYS A 59 -15.04 -2.03 3.33
C LYS A 59 -13.90 -1.25 2.63
N PRO A 60 -14.17 -0.59 1.50
CA PRO A 60 -13.16 0.18 0.79
C PRO A 60 -12.68 1.36 1.66
N ILE A 61 -11.37 1.56 1.71
CA ILE A 61 -10.76 2.61 2.52
C ILE A 61 -10.76 3.92 1.74
N ARG A 62 -11.58 4.89 2.18
CA ARG A 62 -11.65 6.23 1.57
C ARG A 62 -10.47 7.11 1.99
N THR A 63 -9.76 7.66 1.02
CA THR A 63 -8.56 8.48 1.26
C THR A 63 -8.52 9.69 0.32
N HIS A 64 -8.07 10.83 0.86
CA HIS A 64 -7.71 12.02 0.07
C HIS A 64 -6.20 12.09 -0.23
N ILE A 65 -5.42 11.17 0.34
CA ILE A 65 -3.96 11.24 0.33
C ILE A 65 -3.46 10.48 -0.89
N ARG A 66 -3.14 11.23 -1.96
CA ARG A 66 -2.63 10.68 -3.24
C ARG A 66 -1.13 10.42 -3.23
N GLU A 67 -0.40 11.00 -2.28
CA GLU A 67 1.06 10.90 -2.18
C GLU A 67 1.54 9.65 -1.42
N ALA A 68 0.60 8.85 -0.90
CA ALA A 68 0.92 7.67 -0.11
C ALA A 68 1.68 6.63 -0.94
N VAL A 69 2.76 6.09 -0.36
CA VAL A 69 3.50 4.98 -0.94
C VAL A 69 2.80 3.68 -0.56
N ILE A 70 2.56 2.81 -1.54
CA ILE A 70 1.94 1.50 -1.30
C ILE A 70 2.91 0.61 -0.52
N ARG A 71 2.38 -0.04 0.52
CA ARG A 71 3.10 -0.99 1.37
C ARG A 71 2.73 -2.43 0.98
N PRO A 72 3.66 -3.40 1.12
CA PRO A 72 3.35 -4.82 0.91
C PRO A 72 2.11 -5.30 1.68
N ASP A 73 1.93 -4.85 2.92
CA ASP A 73 0.77 -5.20 3.76
C ASP A 73 -0.60 -4.86 3.11
N TRP A 74 -0.63 -3.95 2.13
CA TRP A 74 -1.84 -3.42 1.52
C TRP A 74 -2.25 -4.13 0.23
N VAL A 75 -1.44 -5.09 -0.24
CA VAL A 75 -1.77 -5.88 -1.42
C VAL A 75 -3.08 -6.66 -1.18
N GLY A 76 -4.02 -6.59 -2.14
CA GLY A 76 -5.35 -7.19 -2.01
C GLY A 76 -6.39 -6.33 -1.29
N MET A 77 -6.00 -5.18 -0.72
CA MET A 77 -6.97 -4.22 -0.18
C MET A 77 -7.55 -3.33 -1.28
N THR A 78 -8.78 -2.86 -1.03
CA THR A 78 -9.44 -1.89 -1.90
C THR A 78 -9.42 -0.49 -1.29
N PHE A 79 -8.89 0.47 -2.04
CA PHE A 79 -8.87 1.88 -1.66
C PHE A 79 -9.80 2.69 -2.55
N GLU A 80 -10.41 3.71 -1.98
CA GLU A 80 -11.17 4.73 -2.69
C GLU A 80 -10.39 6.04 -2.60
N VAL A 81 -9.74 6.42 -3.70
CA VAL A 81 -8.89 7.62 -3.75
C VAL A 81 -9.69 8.78 -4.34
N HIS A 82 -9.67 9.92 -3.66
CA HIS A 82 -10.34 11.12 -4.14
C HIS A 82 -9.55 11.80 -5.26
N ASP A 83 -10.18 11.97 -6.43
CA ASP A 83 -9.57 12.65 -7.57
C ASP A 83 -9.80 14.18 -7.57
N GLY A 84 -10.68 14.70 -6.70
CA GLY A 84 -11.06 16.12 -6.63
C GLY A 84 -12.57 16.34 -6.76
N LYS A 85 -13.28 15.36 -7.31
CA LYS A 85 -14.75 15.37 -7.50
C LYS A 85 -15.38 14.09 -6.97
N GLU A 86 -14.80 12.94 -7.31
CA GLU A 86 -15.35 11.62 -6.99
C GLU A 86 -14.27 10.72 -6.37
N PHE A 87 -14.72 9.67 -5.70
CA PHE A 87 -13.87 8.64 -5.13
C PHE A 87 -13.72 7.49 -6.11
N LYS A 88 -12.51 7.31 -6.63
CA LYS A 88 -12.19 6.22 -7.55
C LYS A 88 -11.74 4.99 -6.77
N ARG A 89 -12.41 3.86 -7.03
CA ARG A 89 -12.07 2.57 -6.43
C ARG A 89 -10.87 1.95 -7.14
N ILE A 90 -9.82 1.65 -6.38
CA ILE A 90 -8.57 1.06 -6.85
C ILE A 90 -8.27 -0.17 -5.99
N VAL A 91 -8.05 -1.32 -6.64
CA VAL A 91 -7.60 -2.54 -5.99
C VAL A 91 -6.08 -2.63 -6.13
N ILE A 92 -5.38 -2.75 -5.00
CA ILE A 92 -3.91 -2.80 -5.02
C ILE A 92 -3.46 -4.19 -5.48
N THR A 93 -2.72 -4.19 -6.59
CA THR A 93 -2.11 -5.37 -7.20
C THR A 93 -0.59 -5.30 -7.08
N ALA A 94 0.11 -6.43 -7.14
CA ALA A 94 1.56 -6.52 -6.95
C ALA A 94 2.44 -5.71 -7.95
N ASN A 95 1.87 -5.21 -9.05
CA ASN A 95 2.57 -4.39 -10.04
C ASN A 95 2.52 -2.87 -9.78
N MET A 96 1.84 -2.42 -8.72
CA MET A 96 1.64 -1.00 -8.41
C MET A 96 2.61 -0.47 -7.35
#